data_AF-A0A158CJE8-F1
#
_entry.id   AF-A0A158CJE8-F1
#
_cell.length_a   1.000
_cell.length_b   1.000
_cell.length_c   1.000
_cell.angle_alpha   90.00
_cell.angle_beta   90.00
_cell.angle_gamma   90.00
#
_symmetry.space_group_name_H-M   'P 1'
#
loop_
_entity.id
_entity.type
_entity.pdbx_description
1 polymer ?
#
loop_
_entity_poly.entity_id
_entity_poly.type
_entity_poly.pdbx_seq_one_letter_code
_entity_poly.pdbx_strand_id
1 'polypeptide(L)'
;MIDLEDRQSMARDIHTAHKAGARLRLASQTAGIDVRTLQRWNAGEGLVSGDGRPHAVRPQPSHALSADERAEVLRVANEPRFADMPLARIVPMLADQGVYIASESTFARVLREHGQTAHRGRAKAPKAGRPPTTHIACATREVSCWDMTYLPAEVVGQWFYLYLILHLYSRKIVGWEVHEGDDATVDAGLTDIVEERYDAGVRFGDQIAKNMAAVPISPDIRMSIVGTPSYLSKHSPLKLPAGLSEHSCINTRFSSRAGVYAWELSKGKRKVQIRVDGPWTFNSTYLVLDAALSGAGLAYVPEQLAIPHLASGRLVSVLKDWCPTFPGLHIYYTSRQVSPALSLIVETLRHRR
;
A
#
# COMPACT_ATOMS: atom_id res chain seq x y z
N MET A 1 -31.91 20.03 -4.93
CA MET A 1 -33.27 20.60 -4.79
C MET A 1 -33.26 21.85 -5.67
N ILE A 2 -34.16 21.95 -6.65
CA ILE A 2 -34.15 23.07 -7.60
C ILE A 2 -34.74 24.29 -6.90
N ASP A 3 -34.00 25.40 -6.87
CA ASP A 3 -34.43 26.65 -6.25
C ASP A 3 -35.63 27.25 -6.99
N LEU A 4 -36.40 28.12 -6.36
CA LEU A 4 -37.60 28.71 -6.94
C LEU A 4 -37.29 29.46 -8.25
N GLU A 5 -36.20 30.21 -8.27
CA GLU A 5 -35.76 30.98 -9.44
C GLU A 5 -35.41 30.04 -10.62
N ASP A 6 -34.70 28.95 -10.32
CA ASP A 6 -34.38 27.91 -11.31
C ASP A 6 -35.65 27.23 -11.84
N ARG A 7 -36.62 26.90 -10.96
CA ARG A 7 -37.90 26.31 -11.40
C ARG A 7 -38.65 27.24 -12.35
N GLN A 8 -38.68 28.54 -12.04
CA GLN A 8 -39.32 29.55 -12.87
C GLN A 8 -38.62 29.70 -14.22
N SER A 9 -37.29 29.72 -14.25
CA SER A 9 -36.54 29.77 -15.51
C SER A 9 -36.78 28.53 -16.36
N MET A 10 -36.61 27.34 -15.79
CA MET A 10 -36.80 26.08 -16.49
C MET A 10 -38.22 25.92 -17.02
N ALA A 11 -39.23 26.28 -16.23
CA ALA A 11 -40.61 26.25 -16.69
C ALA A 11 -40.83 27.21 -17.87
N ARG A 12 -40.35 28.46 -17.80
CA ARG A 12 -40.47 29.43 -18.90
C ARG A 12 -39.82 28.91 -20.18
N ASP A 13 -38.60 28.40 -20.09
CA ASP A 13 -37.84 27.93 -21.26
C ASP A 13 -38.50 26.72 -21.92
N ILE A 14 -39.00 25.77 -21.12
CA ILE A 14 -39.72 24.59 -21.62
C ILE A 14 -41.04 25.00 -22.32
N HIS A 15 -41.79 25.97 -21.77
CA HIS A 15 -43.02 26.46 -22.40
C HIS A 15 -42.73 27.22 -23.70
N THR A 16 -41.69 28.06 -23.74
CA THR A 16 -41.25 28.74 -24.97
C THR A 16 -40.89 27.73 -26.06
N ALA A 17 -40.09 26.71 -25.72
CA ALA A 17 -39.72 25.66 -26.66
C ALA A 17 -40.93 24.86 -27.15
N HIS A 18 -41.87 24.53 -26.26
CA HIS A 18 -43.09 23.82 -26.63
C HIS A 18 -43.97 24.65 -27.57
N LYS A 19 -44.14 25.95 -27.29
CA LYS A 19 -44.89 26.88 -28.15
C LYS A 19 -44.23 27.04 -29.53
N ALA A 20 -42.90 26.92 -29.61
CA ALA A 20 -42.15 26.91 -30.87
C ALA A 20 -42.25 25.58 -31.65
N GLY A 21 -43.03 24.60 -31.15
CA GLY A 21 -43.32 23.34 -31.84
C GLY A 21 -42.59 22.11 -31.29
N ALA A 22 -41.74 22.25 -30.26
CA ALA A 22 -41.11 21.09 -29.64
C ALA A 22 -42.12 20.22 -28.88
N ARG A 23 -41.93 18.89 -28.87
CA ARG A 23 -42.74 18.00 -28.02
C ARG A 23 -42.41 18.28 -26.56
N LEU A 24 -43.43 18.56 -25.74
CA LEU A 24 -43.28 18.91 -24.31
C LEU A 24 -42.43 17.90 -23.53
N ARG A 25 -42.58 16.61 -23.83
CA ARG A 25 -41.78 15.53 -23.23
C ARG A 25 -40.29 15.67 -23.51
N LEU A 26 -39.90 15.96 -24.75
CA LEU A 26 -38.49 16.09 -25.13
C LEU A 26 -37.89 17.37 -24.53
N ALA A 27 -38.63 18.49 -24.58
CA ALA A 27 -38.19 19.75 -23.98
C ALA A 27 -37.97 19.63 -22.46
N SER A 28 -38.87 18.94 -21.75
CA SER A 28 -38.72 18.69 -20.30
C SER A 28 -37.50 17.82 -19.99
N GLN A 29 -37.29 16.75 -20.77
CA GLN A 29 -36.13 15.86 -20.62
C GLN A 29 -34.80 16.58 -20.86
N THR A 30 -34.72 17.47 -21.85
CA THR A 30 -33.51 18.28 -22.11
C THR A 30 -33.18 19.22 -20.95
N ALA A 31 -34.20 19.75 -20.26
CA ALA A 31 -34.02 20.53 -19.04
C ALA A 31 -33.73 19.65 -17.79
N GLY A 32 -33.63 18.32 -17.94
CA GLY A 32 -33.31 17.41 -16.83
C GLY A 32 -34.48 17.13 -15.88
N ILE A 33 -35.72 17.41 -16.28
CA ILE A 33 -36.92 17.14 -15.46
C ILE A 33 -37.97 16.31 -16.19
N ASP A 34 -38.79 15.58 -15.43
CA ASP A 34 -39.93 14.85 -15.99
C ASP A 34 -41.12 15.78 -16.25
N VAL A 35 -41.95 15.45 -17.24
CA VAL A 35 -43.17 16.22 -17.58
C VAL A 35 -44.11 16.32 -16.37
N ARG A 36 -44.21 15.26 -15.55
CA ARG A 36 -45.02 15.27 -14.33
C ARG A 36 -44.51 16.29 -13.31
N THR A 37 -43.20 16.52 -13.26
CA THR A 37 -42.58 17.53 -12.39
C THR A 37 -42.98 18.93 -12.84
N LEU A 38 -42.92 19.22 -14.14
CA LEU A 38 -43.37 20.49 -14.71
C LEU A 38 -44.88 20.70 -14.49
N GLN A 39 -45.70 19.67 -14.72
CA GLN A 39 -47.14 19.73 -14.46
C GLN A 39 -47.45 20.00 -12.99
N ARG A 40 -46.70 19.39 -12.07
CA ARG A 40 -46.84 19.65 -10.62
C ARG A 40 -46.47 21.07 -10.24
N TRP A 41 -45.44 21.65 -10.86
CA TRP A 41 -45.08 23.06 -10.63
C TRP A 41 -46.16 24.01 -11.13
N ASN A 42 -46.77 23.72 -12.29
CA ASN A 42 -47.84 24.53 -12.89
C ASN A 42 -49.20 24.40 -12.20
N ALA A 43 -49.54 23.21 -11.67
CA ALA A 43 -50.87 22.92 -11.12
C ALA A 43 -51.07 23.44 -9.69
N GLY A 44 -50.02 23.89 -9.02
CA GLY A 44 -50.06 24.46 -7.67
C GLY A 44 -49.17 25.70 -7.56
N GLU A 45 -48.81 26.09 -6.34
CA GLU A 45 -47.92 27.24 -6.13
C GLU A 45 -46.43 26.93 -6.39
N GLY A 46 -46.07 25.82 -7.03
CA GLY A 46 -44.67 25.38 -7.13
C GLY A 46 -43.72 26.30 -7.91
N LEU A 47 -44.27 27.26 -8.67
CA LEU A 47 -43.56 28.36 -9.33
C LEU A 47 -43.69 29.71 -8.60
N VAL A 48 -44.43 29.77 -7.50
CA VAL A 48 -44.72 30.99 -6.71
C VAL A 48 -44.13 30.88 -5.31
N SER A 49 -44.37 29.75 -4.64
CA SER A 49 -43.74 29.38 -3.37
C SER A 49 -42.68 28.30 -3.63
N GLY A 50 -41.48 28.54 -3.09
CA GLY A 50 -40.34 27.63 -3.20
C GLY A 50 -40.55 26.34 -2.40
N ASP A 51 -39.46 25.61 -2.15
CA ASP A 51 -39.54 24.50 -1.21
C ASP A 51 -39.84 25.02 0.21
N GLY A 52 -40.93 24.55 0.82
CA GLY A 52 -41.30 24.93 2.19
C GLY A 52 -40.53 24.19 3.29
N ARG A 53 -39.75 23.14 2.95
CA ARG A 53 -38.97 22.35 3.93
C ARG A 53 -37.95 23.15 4.75
N PRO A 54 -37.29 24.20 4.22
CA PRO A 54 -36.42 25.09 5.01
C PRO A 54 -37.19 25.93 6.04
N HIS A 55 -38.45 26.27 5.75
CA HIS A 55 -39.30 27.12 6.59
C HIS A 55 -40.21 26.32 7.52
N ALA A 56 -40.15 24.98 7.46
CA ALA A 56 -40.92 24.11 8.33
C ALA A 56 -40.47 24.33 9.78
N VAL A 57 -41.39 24.79 10.64
CA VAL A 57 -41.18 24.87 12.08
C VAL A 57 -41.02 23.44 12.62
N ARG A 58 -39.82 23.11 13.07
CA ARG A 58 -39.53 21.81 13.68
C ARG A 58 -39.60 21.97 15.19
N PRO A 59 -40.63 21.44 15.87
CA PRO A 59 -40.69 21.49 17.33
C PRO A 59 -39.49 20.76 17.92
N GLN A 60 -39.02 21.22 19.08
CA GLN A 60 -37.90 20.58 19.77
C GLN A 60 -38.29 19.14 20.12
N PRO A 61 -37.46 18.14 19.78
CA PRO A 61 -37.77 16.74 20.09
C PRO A 61 -37.94 16.54 21.59
N SER A 62 -38.88 15.67 22.00
CA SER A 62 -39.13 15.35 23.41
C SER A 62 -37.92 14.74 24.14
N HIS A 63 -36.98 14.17 23.39
CA HIS A 63 -35.74 13.57 23.89
C HIS A 63 -34.53 14.52 23.76
N ALA A 64 -34.75 15.81 23.45
CA ALA A 64 -33.68 16.78 23.45
C ALA A 64 -33.18 17.00 24.89
N LEU A 65 -31.85 17.06 25.05
CA LEU A 65 -31.26 17.34 26.36
C LEU A 65 -31.77 18.68 26.90
N SER A 66 -32.19 18.67 28.16
CA SER A 66 -32.49 19.84 28.96
C SER A 66 -31.25 20.73 29.13
N ALA A 67 -31.46 21.99 29.56
CA ALA A 67 -30.36 22.90 29.84
C ALA A 67 -29.40 22.34 30.90
N ASP A 68 -29.94 21.66 31.92
CA ASP A 68 -29.17 21.06 33.02
C ASP A 68 -28.32 19.88 32.54
N GLU A 69 -28.88 19.01 31.70
CA GLU A 69 -28.12 17.89 31.11
C GLU A 69 -26.99 18.39 30.20
N ARG A 70 -27.22 19.49 29.47
CA ARG A 70 -26.17 20.13 28.65
C ARG A 70 -25.08 20.75 29.50
N ALA A 71 -25.45 21.40 30.62
CA ALA A 71 -24.50 21.92 31.59
C ALA A 71 -23.67 20.79 32.22
N GLU A 72 -24.30 19.64 32.50
CA GLU A 72 -23.62 18.46 33.03
C GLU A 72 -22.62 17.86 32.02
N VAL A 73 -22.99 17.77 30.74
CA VAL A 73 -22.06 17.37 29.66
C VAL A 73 -20.83 18.28 29.63
N LEU A 74 -21.02 19.61 29.72
CA LEU A 74 -19.91 20.58 29.74
C LEU A 74 -19.04 20.43 30.99
N ARG A 75 -19.67 20.27 32.15
CA ARG A 75 -18.99 20.12 33.43
C ARG A 75 -18.07 18.90 33.39
N VAL A 76 -18.62 17.74 33.00
CA VAL A 76 -17.90 16.47 32.95
C VAL A 76 -16.80 16.50 31.89
N ALA A 77 -17.08 17.01 30.69
CA ALA A 77 -16.06 17.11 29.65
C ALA A 77 -14.85 18.00 30.04
N ASN A 78 -15.02 18.94 30.97
CA ASN A 78 -13.96 19.84 31.43
C ASN A 78 -13.38 19.48 32.81
N GLU A 79 -13.75 18.33 33.38
CA GLU A 79 -13.10 17.84 34.61
C GLU A 79 -11.59 17.64 34.36
N PRO A 80 -10.72 17.86 35.36
CA PRO A 80 -9.26 17.73 35.18
C PRO A 80 -8.82 16.36 34.62
N ARG A 81 -9.56 15.29 34.92
CA ARG A 81 -9.29 13.93 34.40
C ARG A 81 -9.66 13.74 32.92
N PHE A 82 -10.49 14.61 32.36
CA PHE A 82 -11.03 14.51 31.00
C PHE A 82 -10.67 15.71 30.10
N ALA A 83 -10.17 16.82 30.65
CA ALA A 83 -9.90 18.06 29.94
C ALA A 83 -9.07 17.86 28.65
N ASP A 84 -8.00 17.05 28.72
CA ASP A 84 -7.10 16.74 27.60
C ASP A 84 -7.41 15.41 26.88
N MET A 85 -8.57 14.81 27.16
CA MET A 85 -8.93 13.49 26.66
C MET A 85 -9.88 13.58 25.45
N PRO A 86 -9.70 12.75 24.42
CA PRO A 86 -10.66 12.64 23.33
C PRO A 86 -12.04 12.18 23.81
N LEU A 87 -13.11 12.72 23.21
CA LEU A 87 -14.50 12.35 23.53
C LEU A 87 -14.78 10.86 23.40
N ALA A 88 -14.18 10.21 22.41
CA ALA A 88 -14.21 8.76 22.19
C ALA A 88 -13.70 7.93 23.39
N ARG A 89 -13.01 8.54 24.36
CA ARG A 89 -12.53 7.90 25.58
C ARG A 89 -13.36 8.28 26.81
N ILE A 90 -13.87 9.51 26.85
CA ILE A 90 -14.66 10.01 27.99
C ILE A 90 -15.95 9.22 28.16
N VAL A 91 -16.72 9.01 27.08
CA VAL A 91 -18.02 8.32 27.16
C VAL A 91 -17.87 6.85 27.61
N PRO A 92 -16.94 6.05 27.06
CA PRO A 92 -16.69 4.70 27.57
C PRO A 92 -16.24 4.69 29.04
N MET A 93 -15.36 5.61 29.46
CA MET A 93 -14.88 5.65 30.84
C MET A 93 -15.97 6.00 31.86
N LEU A 94 -16.95 6.81 31.47
CA LEU A 94 -18.14 7.06 32.29
C LEU A 94 -19.03 5.82 32.34
N ALA A 95 -19.22 5.15 31.21
CA ALA A 95 -20.00 3.91 31.13
C ALA A 95 -19.39 2.80 32.00
N ASP A 96 -18.05 2.68 32.03
CA ASP A 96 -17.32 1.75 32.92
C ASP A 96 -17.56 2.06 34.41
N GLN A 97 -17.90 3.32 34.73
CA GLN A 97 -18.27 3.76 36.08
C GLN A 97 -19.80 3.65 36.33
N GLY A 98 -20.56 3.10 35.38
CA GLY A 98 -22.01 2.99 35.46
C GLY A 98 -22.74 4.32 35.23
N VAL A 99 -22.06 5.34 34.71
CA VAL A 99 -22.62 6.69 34.48
C VAL A 99 -22.84 6.90 32.99
N TYR A 100 -24.09 7.20 32.61
CA TYR A 100 -24.41 7.61 31.24
C TYR A 100 -25.06 8.99 31.24
N ILE A 101 -24.42 9.94 30.55
CA ILE A 101 -24.91 11.32 30.41
C ILE A 101 -25.47 11.52 29.00
N ALA A 102 -24.66 11.25 27.97
CA ALA A 102 -25.06 11.38 26.57
C ALA A 102 -24.09 10.63 25.63
N SER A 103 -24.49 10.49 24.36
CA SER A 103 -23.65 9.91 23.30
C SER A 103 -22.44 10.79 22.96
N GLU A 104 -21.40 10.19 22.36
CA GLU A 104 -20.22 10.92 21.87
C GLU A 104 -20.59 12.05 20.89
N SER A 105 -21.52 11.79 19.98
CA SER A 105 -22.04 12.79 19.04
C SER A 105 -22.74 13.96 19.74
N THR A 106 -23.39 13.71 20.87
CA THR A 106 -24.02 14.74 21.69
C THR A 106 -22.98 15.56 22.44
N PHE A 107 -21.98 14.93 23.05
CA PHE A 107 -20.82 15.62 23.65
C PHE A 107 -20.15 16.54 22.63
N ALA A 108 -19.89 16.04 21.42
CA ALA A 108 -19.26 16.80 20.34
C ALA A 108 -20.10 18.01 19.92
N ARG A 109 -21.44 17.85 19.84
CA ARG A 109 -22.37 18.94 19.50
C ARG A 109 -22.40 20.01 20.57
N VAL A 110 -22.57 19.62 21.85
CA VAL A 110 -22.61 20.57 22.98
C VAL A 110 -21.30 21.35 23.09
N LEU A 111 -20.15 20.69 23.00
CA LEU A 111 -18.86 21.37 23.04
C LEU A 111 -18.65 22.32 21.87
N ARG A 112 -19.11 21.96 20.66
CA ARG A 112 -19.02 22.83 19.48
C ARG A 112 -19.85 24.10 19.64
N GLU A 113 -21.05 24.00 20.17
CA GLU A 113 -21.91 25.15 20.44
C GLU A 113 -21.29 26.13 21.46
N HIS A 114 -20.47 25.62 22.38
CA HIS A 114 -19.75 26.42 23.36
C HIS A 114 -18.29 26.74 22.96
N GLY A 115 -17.90 26.52 21.70
CA GLY A 115 -16.57 26.85 21.19
C GLY A 115 -15.43 26.00 21.78
N GLN A 116 -15.74 24.87 22.41
CA GLN A 116 -14.77 23.97 23.06
C GLN A 116 -14.33 22.79 22.18
N THR A 117 -14.39 22.95 20.85
CA THR A 117 -13.88 22.01 19.85
C THR A 117 -12.36 22.06 19.66
N ALA A 118 -11.64 22.76 20.56
CA ALA A 118 -10.19 22.77 20.56
C ALA A 118 -9.64 21.35 20.73
N HIS A 119 -8.42 21.16 20.24
CA HIS A 119 -7.76 19.86 20.20
C HIS A 119 -7.53 19.30 21.62
N ARG A 120 -8.30 18.26 21.99
CA ARG A 120 -8.22 17.54 23.27
C ARG A 120 -7.29 16.34 23.12
N GLY A 121 -5.97 16.56 23.24
CA GLY A 121 -4.98 15.49 23.18
C GLY A 121 -3.55 15.97 23.03
N ARG A 122 -2.58 15.06 23.26
CA ARG A 122 -1.13 15.33 23.12
C ARG A 122 -0.66 15.48 21.67
N ALA A 123 -1.51 15.21 20.68
CA ALA A 123 -1.15 15.42 19.28
C ALA A 123 -0.91 16.92 19.05
N LYS A 124 0.21 17.28 18.44
CA LYS A 124 0.53 18.67 18.15
C LYS A 124 -0.47 19.20 17.12
N ALA A 125 -0.87 20.47 17.25
CA ALA A 125 -1.59 21.15 16.19
C ALA A 125 -0.82 20.97 14.86
N PRO A 126 -1.50 20.64 13.74
CA PRO A 126 -0.82 20.47 12.47
C PRO A 126 -0.03 21.75 12.16
N LYS A 127 1.30 21.64 12.18
CA LYS A 127 2.15 22.73 11.71
C LYS A 127 2.03 22.75 10.19
N ALA A 128 1.89 23.93 9.60
CA ALA A 128 2.00 24.10 8.16
C ALA A 128 3.35 23.49 7.72
N GLY A 129 3.29 22.30 7.15
CA GLY A 129 4.46 21.64 6.60
C GLY A 129 4.98 22.48 5.44
N ARG A 130 6.28 22.35 5.13
CA ARG A 130 6.79 22.83 3.85
C ARG A 130 5.90 22.24 2.75
N PRO A 131 5.41 23.05 1.79
CA PRO A 131 4.61 22.51 0.70
C PRO A 131 5.37 21.32 0.10
N PRO A 132 4.70 20.17 -0.08
CA PRO A 132 5.37 18.96 -0.57
C PRO A 132 6.12 19.32 -1.85
N THR A 133 7.38 18.89 -1.94
CA THR A 133 8.16 19.05 -3.17
C THR A 133 7.43 18.28 -4.26
N THR A 134 6.89 19.01 -5.24
CA THR A 134 6.29 18.40 -6.42
C THR A 134 7.42 17.81 -7.26
N HIS A 135 7.62 16.49 -7.16
CA HIS A 135 8.55 15.80 -8.04
C HIS A 135 7.94 15.76 -9.45
N ILE A 136 8.61 16.38 -10.41
CA ILE A 136 8.23 16.36 -11.83
C ILE A 136 9.12 15.32 -12.50
N ALA A 137 8.51 14.35 -13.19
CA ALA A 137 9.24 13.50 -14.13
C ALA A 137 9.24 14.19 -15.49
N CYS A 138 10.43 14.39 -16.05
CA CYS A 138 10.67 15.00 -17.37
C CYS A 138 11.06 13.95 -18.42
N ALA A 139 11.39 12.72 -18.01
CA ALA A 139 11.74 11.63 -18.90
C ALA A 139 11.29 10.26 -18.37
N THR A 140 11.46 9.22 -19.20
CA THR A 140 11.18 7.85 -18.77
C THR A 140 12.22 7.32 -17.79
N ARG A 141 11.78 6.50 -16.82
CA ARG A 141 12.53 5.89 -15.71
C ARG A 141 13.00 6.84 -14.59
N GLU A 142 12.44 8.04 -14.51
CA GLU A 142 12.79 8.98 -13.42
C GLU A 142 11.93 8.80 -12.17
N VAL A 143 10.61 8.64 -12.35
CA VAL A 143 9.67 8.50 -11.23
C VAL A 143 8.63 7.43 -11.57
N SER A 144 8.47 6.48 -10.65
CA SER A 144 7.34 5.55 -10.63
C SER A 144 6.47 5.89 -9.43
N CYS A 145 5.17 5.97 -9.63
CA CYS A 145 4.20 6.00 -8.57
C CYS A 145 3.55 4.62 -8.44
N TRP A 146 3.00 4.34 -7.27
CA TRP A 146 2.18 3.15 -7.07
C TRP A 146 0.86 3.57 -6.44
N ASP A 147 -0.17 2.79 -6.73
CA ASP A 147 -1.51 2.96 -6.16
C ASP A 147 -2.06 1.59 -5.77
N MET A 148 -3.00 1.57 -4.82
CA MET A 148 -3.65 0.36 -4.34
C MET A 148 -5.16 0.51 -4.47
N THR A 149 -5.79 -0.38 -5.22
CA THR A 149 -7.24 -0.40 -5.42
C THR A 149 -7.83 -1.78 -5.12
N TYR A 150 -9.11 -1.82 -4.78
CA TYR A 150 -9.84 -3.06 -4.55
C TYR A 150 -10.31 -3.66 -5.88
N LEU A 151 -10.11 -4.96 -6.04
CA LEU A 151 -10.75 -5.75 -7.08
C LEU A 151 -11.96 -6.47 -6.50
N PRO A 152 -13.11 -6.44 -7.18
CA PRO A 152 -14.28 -7.18 -6.77
C PRO A 152 -14.01 -8.69 -6.88
N ALA A 153 -14.44 -9.45 -5.86
CA ALA A 153 -14.49 -10.90 -5.92
C ALA A 153 -15.93 -11.39 -6.11
N GLU A 154 -16.10 -12.57 -6.71
CA GLU A 154 -17.43 -13.22 -6.83
C GLU A 154 -17.96 -13.72 -5.48
N VAL A 155 -17.07 -13.89 -4.49
CA VAL A 155 -17.41 -14.33 -3.14
C VAL A 155 -17.72 -13.12 -2.26
N VAL A 156 -18.94 -13.06 -1.75
CA VAL A 156 -19.40 -11.98 -0.87
C VAL A 156 -18.52 -11.91 0.39
N GLY A 157 -17.96 -10.73 0.65
CA GLY A 157 -17.08 -10.49 1.80
C GLY A 157 -15.59 -10.70 1.52
N GLN A 158 -15.22 -11.07 0.29
CA GLN A 158 -13.83 -11.09 -0.16
C GLN A 158 -13.55 -9.94 -1.13
N TRP A 159 -12.34 -9.41 -1.04
CA TRP A 159 -11.81 -8.40 -1.95
C TRP A 159 -10.31 -8.62 -2.07
N PHE A 160 -9.78 -8.37 -3.26
CA PHE A 160 -8.34 -8.43 -3.48
C PHE A 160 -7.77 -7.02 -3.61
N TYR A 161 -6.54 -6.83 -3.17
CA TYR A 161 -5.80 -5.58 -3.26
C TYR A 161 -4.92 -5.63 -4.51
N LEU A 162 -5.28 -4.86 -5.54
CA LEU A 162 -4.45 -4.65 -6.71
C LEU A 162 -3.48 -3.48 -6.45
N TYR A 163 -2.21 -3.80 -6.39
CA TYR A 163 -1.11 -2.85 -6.39
C TYR A 163 -0.71 -2.59 -7.85
N LEU A 164 -0.78 -1.34 -8.28
CA LEU A 164 -0.37 -0.91 -9.61
C LEU A 164 0.87 -0.04 -9.51
N ILE A 165 1.89 -0.35 -10.29
CA ILE A 165 3.07 0.50 -10.45
C ILE A 165 2.94 1.21 -11.79
N LEU A 166 2.83 2.53 -11.72
CA LEU A 166 2.67 3.43 -12.86
C LEU A 166 3.94 4.23 -13.05
N HIS A 167 4.46 4.23 -14.26
CA HIS A 167 5.55 5.12 -14.61
C HIS A 167 5.02 6.53 -14.90
N LEU A 168 5.44 7.53 -14.12
CA LEU A 168 4.78 8.84 -14.01
C LEU A 168 4.80 9.64 -15.32
N TYR A 169 5.91 9.62 -16.06
CA TYR A 169 6.04 10.40 -17.30
C TYR A 169 5.29 9.76 -18.48
N SER A 170 5.35 8.43 -18.64
CA SER A 170 4.68 7.74 -19.77
C SER A 170 3.23 7.36 -19.49
N ARG A 171 2.78 7.46 -18.24
CA ARG A 171 1.44 7.04 -17.77
C ARG A 171 1.12 5.57 -18.07
N LYS A 172 2.16 4.73 -18.23
CA LYS A 172 2.00 3.29 -18.46
C LYS A 172 2.13 2.52 -17.16
N ILE A 173 1.32 1.47 -17.03
CA ILE A 173 1.50 0.45 -16.00
C ILE A 173 2.78 -0.31 -16.35
N VAL A 174 3.71 -0.36 -15.41
CA VAL A 174 5.02 -1.03 -15.55
C VAL A 174 5.16 -2.24 -14.62
N GLY A 175 4.25 -2.40 -13.68
CA GLY A 175 4.14 -3.57 -12.81
C GLY A 175 2.77 -3.61 -12.14
N TRP A 176 2.32 -4.80 -11.77
CA TRP A 176 1.09 -4.97 -11.00
C TRP A 176 1.15 -6.27 -10.19
N GLU A 177 0.53 -6.26 -9.01
CA GLU A 177 0.42 -7.41 -8.12
C GLU A 177 -0.96 -7.41 -7.46
N VAL A 178 -1.48 -8.60 -7.14
CA VAL A 178 -2.77 -8.77 -6.47
C VAL A 178 -2.57 -9.55 -5.19
N HIS A 179 -3.05 -9.03 -4.08
CA HIS A 179 -2.86 -9.58 -2.73
C HIS A 179 -4.22 -9.78 -2.02
N GLU A 180 -4.30 -10.75 -1.12
CA GLU A 180 -5.51 -11.04 -0.34
C GLU A 180 -5.62 -10.19 0.95
N GLY A 181 -4.52 -9.55 1.37
CA GLY A 181 -4.41 -8.67 2.55
C GLY A 181 -3.54 -7.43 2.28
N ASP A 182 -3.51 -6.50 3.24
CA ASP A 182 -2.77 -5.22 3.17
C ASP A 182 -1.34 -5.31 3.77
N ASP A 183 -0.86 -6.49 4.16
CA ASP A 183 0.41 -6.73 4.83
C ASP A 183 1.54 -7.16 3.87
N ALA A 184 2.10 -6.19 3.13
CA ALA A 184 3.36 -6.44 2.41
C ALA A 184 4.57 -6.45 3.37
N THR A 185 4.70 -7.48 4.21
CA THR A 185 5.91 -7.72 5.01
C THR A 185 6.94 -8.50 4.19
N VAL A 186 7.91 -7.79 3.59
CA VAL A 186 9.07 -8.44 2.96
C VAL A 186 10.13 -8.75 4.03
N ASP A 187 9.91 -9.80 4.82
CA ASP A 187 10.95 -10.40 5.67
C ASP A 187 11.55 -11.61 4.94
N ALA A 188 12.75 -11.47 4.37
CA ALA A 188 13.46 -12.59 3.73
C ALA A 188 14.22 -13.46 4.76
N GLY A 189 13.82 -13.42 6.02
CA GLY A 189 14.35 -14.24 7.11
C GLY A 189 14.00 -15.72 7.01
N LEU A 190 14.66 -16.52 7.84
CA LEU A 190 14.34 -17.94 8.03
C LEU A 190 13.07 -18.07 8.90
N THR A 191 11.91 -17.79 8.33
CA THR A 191 10.61 -17.87 9.00
C THR A 191 10.16 -19.31 9.20
N ASP A 192 9.70 -19.68 10.40
CA ASP A 192 9.04 -20.97 10.62
C ASP A 192 7.60 -20.88 10.10
N ILE A 193 7.35 -21.53 8.96
CA ILE A 193 6.03 -21.51 8.32
C ILE A 193 4.94 -22.14 9.20
N VAL A 194 5.31 -23.02 10.14
CA VAL A 194 4.35 -23.67 11.05
C VAL A 194 3.97 -22.72 12.18
N GLU A 195 4.96 -22.10 12.81
CA GLU A 195 4.74 -21.14 13.90
C GLU A 195 3.93 -19.93 13.41
N GLU A 196 4.30 -19.41 12.23
CA GLU A 196 3.69 -18.22 11.62
C GLU A 196 2.46 -18.54 10.74
N ARG A 197 2.02 -19.81 10.73
CA ARG A 197 0.79 -20.27 10.04
C ARG A 197 0.75 -20.01 8.53
N TYR A 198 1.90 -20.05 7.86
CA TYR A 198 1.97 -20.04 6.41
C TYR A 198 1.71 -21.43 5.82
N ASP A 199 1.01 -21.49 4.68
CA ASP A 199 0.70 -22.75 3.99
C ASP A 199 1.94 -23.39 3.32
N ALA A 200 2.88 -22.57 2.84
CA ALA A 200 4.12 -23.00 2.22
C ALA A 200 5.21 -21.91 2.30
N GLY A 201 6.47 -22.29 2.11
CA GLY A 201 7.58 -21.38 1.93
C GLY A 201 8.37 -21.67 0.66
N VAL A 202 9.20 -20.73 0.22
CA VAL A 202 10.14 -20.91 -0.90
C VAL A 202 11.56 -20.71 -0.39
N ARG A 203 12.44 -21.69 -0.59
CA ARG A 203 13.84 -21.66 -0.13
C ARG A 203 14.77 -22.37 -1.10
N PHE A 204 16.08 -22.14 -0.94
CA PHE A 204 17.08 -23.00 -1.56
C PHE A 204 16.92 -24.45 -1.06
N GLY A 205 17.09 -25.42 -1.95
CA GLY A 205 16.81 -26.83 -1.66
C GLY A 205 17.58 -27.40 -0.47
N ASP A 206 18.79 -26.89 -0.20
CA ASP A 206 19.64 -27.29 0.92
C ASP A 206 19.26 -26.65 2.27
N GLN A 207 18.33 -25.69 2.28
CA GLN A 207 17.85 -24.99 3.48
C GLN A 207 16.53 -25.53 4.02
N ILE A 208 15.99 -26.59 3.42
CA ILE A 208 14.69 -27.16 3.78
C ILE A 208 14.87 -28.29 4.80
N ALA A 209 14.05 -28.29 5.85
CA ALA A 209 14.07 -29.32 6.88
C ALA A 209 13.65 -30.69 6.32
N LYS A 210 14.30 -31.76 6.79
CA LYS A 210 14.13 -33.14 6.28
C LYS A 210 12.70 -33.69 6.35
N ASN A 211 11.85 -33.13 7.22
CA ASN A 211 10.48 -33.56 7.46
C ASN A 211 9.43 -32.78 6.64
N MET A 212 9.86 -31.92 5.71
CA MET A 212 8.97 -31.15 4.85
C MET A 212 8.91 -31.75 3.44
N ALA A 213 7.75 -31.66 2.80
CA ALA A 213 7.66 -31.91 1.37
C ALA A 213 8.30 -30.73 0.63
N ALA A 214 9.11 -30.99 -0.39
CA ALA A 214 9.80 -29.97 -1.17
C ALA A 214 9.71 -30.29 -2.66
N VAL A 215 9.31 -29.32 -3.47
CA VAL A 215 9.18 -29.45 -4.93
C VAL A 215 10.05 -28.38 -5.59
N PRO A 216 10.96 -28.75 -6.52
CA PRO A 216 11.79 -27.77 -7.22
C PRO A 216 10.91 -26.86 -8.09
N ILE A 217 11.13 -25.55 -8.00
CA ILE A 217 10.43 -24.52 -8.78
C ILE A 217 11.39 -23.66 -9.63
N SER A 218 12.70 -23.87 -9.50
CA SER A 218 13.70 -23.27 -10.38
C SER A 218 14.82 -24.24 -10.72
N PRO A 219 15.59 -23.99 -11.79
CA PRO A 219 16.89 -24.65 -11.98
C PRO A 219 17.88 -24.21 -10.90
N ASP A 220 19.02 -24.90 -10.85
CA ASP A 220 20.13 -24.55 -9.98
C ASP A 220 20.65 -23.13 -10.26
N ILE A 221 21.00 -22.42 -9.18
CA ILE A 221 21.30 -20.99 -9.23
C ILE A 221 22.81 -20.80 -9.12
N ARG A 222 23.43 -20.42 -10.24
CA ARG A 222 24.82 -19.98 -10.28
C ARG A 222 24.92 -18.57 -9.69
N MET A 223 25.86 -18.35 -8.77
CA MET A 223 26.16 -17.00 -8.29
C MET A 223 27.31 -16.37 -9.08
N SER A 224 27.43 -15.05 -9.01
CA SER A 224 28.50 -14.28 -9.65
C SER A 224 28.89 -13.08 -8.79
N ILE A 225 30.18 -12.80 -8.72
CA ILE A 225 30.69 -11.52 -8.19
C ILE A 225 30.92 -10.59 -9.38
N VAL A 226 30.28 -9.42 -9.35
CA VAL A 226 30.28 -8.47 -10.47
C VAL A 226 30.58 -7.05 -10.00
N GLY A 227 31.24 -6.28 -10.87
CA GLY A 227 31.46 -4.85 -10.68
C GLY A 227 31.57 -4.14 -12.04
N THR A 228 31.45 -2.81 -12.05
CA THR A 228 31.59 -2.05 -13.31
C THR A 228 33.04 -2.03 -13.78
N PRO A 229 33.30 -1.93 -15.10
CA PRO A 229 34.64 -1.72 -15.61
C PRO A 229 35.35 -0.51 -14.99
N SER A 230 34.61 0.58 -14.75
CA SER A 230 35.15 1.84 -14.18
C SER A 230 35.50 1.74 -12.70
N TYR A 231 34.82 0.88 -11.95
CA TYR A 231 35.22 0.53 -10.60
C TYR A 231 36.48 -0.32 -10.64
N LEU A 232 36.45 -1.43 -11.39
CA LEU A 232 37.56 -2.39 -11.43
C LEU A 232 38.87 -1.80 -11.96
N SER A 233 38.83 -0.82 -12.87
CA SER A 233 40.04 -0.17 -13.40
C SER A 233 40.83 0.62 -12.35
N LYS A 234 40.19 1.00 -11.23
CA LYS A 234 40.82 1.75 -10.12
C LYS A 234 41.43 0.84 -9.06
N HIS A 235 41.22 -0.48 -9.15
CA HIS A 235 41.64 -1.44 -8.15
C HIS A 235 42.50 -2.56 -8.76
N SER A 236 43.32 -3.20 -7.93
CA SER A 236 44.11 -4.35 -8.38
C SER A 236 43.21 -5.54 -8.75
N PRO A 237 43.59 -6.36 -9.76
CA PRO A 237 42.79 -7.52 -10.16
C PRO A 237 42.63 -8.56 -9.03
N LEU A 238 41.39 -8.96 -8.77
CA LEU A 238 41.06 -10.00 -7.79
C LEU A 238 41.34 -11.41 -8.32
N LYS A 239 42.35 -12.08 -7.73
CA LYS A 239 42.70 -13.48 -8.04
C LYS A 239 42.23 -14.48 -6.98
N LEU A 240 42.14 -14.03 -5.72
CA LEU A 240 41.76 -14.85 -4.57
C LEU A 240 40.69 -14.14 -3.73
N PRO A 241 39.78 -14.89 -3.09
CA PRO A 241 38.72 -14.33 -2.26
C PRO A 241 39.22 -13.43 -1.11
N ALA A 242 40.41 -13.69 -0.56
CA ALA A 242 41.00 -12.87 0.49
C ALA A 242 41.19 -11.40 0.09
N GLY A 243 41.37 -11.12 -1.21
CA GLY A 243 41.49 -9.77 -1.73
C GLY A 243 40.20 -8.95 -1.66
N LEU A 244 39.04 -9.56 -1.40
CA LEU A 244 37.76 -8.84 -1.25
C LEU A 244 37.79 -7.81 -0.12
N SER A 245 38.67 -7.98 0.88
CA SER A 245 38.90 -7.01 1.96
C SER A 245 39.40 -5.64 1.46
N GLU A 246 40.04 -5.60 0.28
CA GLU A 246 40.58 -4.37 -0.33
C GLU A 246 39.59 -3.69 -1.29
N HIS A 247 38.33 -4.16 -1.31
CA HIS A 247 37.29 -3.65 -2.20
C HIS A 247 36.05 -3.22 -1.41
N SER A 248 35.42 -2.14 -1.85
CA SER A 248 34.04 -1.82 -1.46
C SER A 248 33.12 -2.92 -1.99
N CYS A 249 32.54 -3.69 -1.07
CA CYS A 249 31.56 -4.71 -1.39
C CYS A 249 30.16 -4.27 -0.97
N ILE A 250 29.16 -4.66 -1.75
CA ILE A 250 27.76 -4.33 -1.49
C ILE A 250 27.16 -5.48 -0.69
N ASN A 251 26.76 -5.16 0.53
CA ASN A 251 26.30 -6.14 1.50
C ASN A 251 24.82 -6.48 1.32
N THR A 252 24.46 -7.73 1.63
CA THR A 252 23.07 -8.19 1.67
C THR A 252 22.70 -8.55 3.10
N ARG A 253 21.54 -8.09 3.57
CA ARG A 253 20.93 -8.47 4.84
C ARG A 253 19.49 -8.91 4.58
N PHE A 254 19.24 -10.21 4.65
CA PHE A 254 17.93 -10.77 4.32
C PHE A 254 16.82 -10.42 5.33
N SER A 255 17.18 -10.25 6.61
CA SER A 255 16.23 -9.85 7.66
C SER A 255 16.87 -8.86 8.61
N SER A 256 16.07 -7.95 9.18
CA SER A 256 16.52 -7.00 10.19
C SER A 256 17.07 -7.69 11.45
N ARG A 257 16.60 -8.91 11.74
CA ARG A 257 17.05 -9.75 12.85
C ARG A 257 18.29 -10.58 12.50
N ALA A 258 18.62 -10.72 11.21
CA ALA A 258 19.78 -11.46 10.73
C ALA A 258 21.01 -10.55 10.57
N GLY A 259 22.19 -11.13 10.74
CA GLY A 259 23.45 -10.48 10.38
C GLY A 259 23.57 -10.24 8.87
N VAL A 260 24.58 -9.46 8.48
CA VAL A 260 24.97 -9.35 7.07
C VAL A 260 25.38 -10.73 6.55
N TYR A 261 24.86 -11.08 5.37
CA TYR A 261 25.13 -12.35 4.72
C TYR A 261 26.62 -12.49 4.39
N ALA A 262 27.24 -13.56 4.86
CA ALA A 262 28.61 -13.91 4.51
C ALA A 262 28.60 -14.55 3.11
N TRP A 263 29.40 -14.03 2.20
CA TRP A 263 29.49 -14.56 0.84
C TRP A 263 30.10 -15.95 0.87
N GLU A 264 29.35 -16.91 0.37
CA GLU A 264 29.76 -18.31 0.30
C GLU A 264 30.45 -18.57 -1.03
N LEU A 265 31.76 -18.81 -0.99
CA LEU A 265 32.57 -19.04 -2.18
C LEU A 265 33.19 -20.43 -2.13
N SER A 266 33.30 -21.07 -3.29
CA SER A 266 33.90 -22.39 -3.41
C SER A 266 34.62 -22.61 -4.72
N LYS A 267 35.76 -23.29 -4.66
CA LYS A 267 36.51 -23.77 -5.83
C LYS A 267 36.93 -25.22 -5.59
N GLY A 268 36.28 -26.17 -6.28
CA GLY A 268 36.45 -27.59 -6.03
C GLY A 268 36.07 -27.97 -4.60
N LYS A 269 36.98 -28.57 -3.83
CA LYS A 269 36.76 -28.94 -2.41
C LYS A 269 36.94 -27.77 -1.43
N ARG A 270 37.50 -26.64 -1.88
CA ARG A 270 37.71 -25.46 -1.02
C ARG A 270 36.41 -24.69 -0.91
N LYS A 271 35.94 -24.47 0.32
CA LYS A 271 34.80 -23.61 0.65
C LYS A 271 35.26 -22.54 1.64
N VAL A 272 34.84 -21.30 1.43
CA VAL A 272 35.12 -20.17 2.32
C VAL A 272 33.85 -19.33 2.46
N GLN A 273 33.59 -18.86 3.67
CA GLN A 273 32.55 -17.87 3.94
C GLN A 273 33.23 -16.56 4.31
N ILE A 274 32.95 -15.49 3.58
CA ILE A 274 33.64 -14.21 3.73
C ILE A 274 32.61 -13.14 4.09
N ARG A 275 32.77 -12.52 5.27
CA ARG A 275 32.11 -11.25 5.55
C ARG A 275 32.92 -10.17 4.86
N VAL A 276 32.25 -9.38 4.04
CA VAL A 276 32.88 -8.33 3.24
C VAL A 276 32.53 -6.97 3.81
N ASP A 277 33.44 -6.01 3.63
CA ASP A 277 33.26 -4.65 4.10
C ASP A 277 32.74 -3.74 2.98
N GLY A 278 31.97 -2.73 3.36
CA GLY A 278 31.49 -1.72 2.44
C GLY A 278 30.34 -0.91 3.01
N PRO A 279 30.11 0.30 2.48
CA PRO A 279 29.19 1.27 3.07
C PRO A 279 27.71 0.98 2.79
N TRP A 280 27.41 0.07 1.85
CA TRP A 280 26.04 -0.18 1.39
C TRP A 280 25.57 -1.56 1.84
N THR A 281 24.41 -1.62 2.47
CA THR A 281 23.72 -2.87 2.83
C THR A 281 22.28 -2.80 2.38
N PHE A 282 21.83 -3.81 1.62
CA PHE A 282 20.46 -3.91 1.11
C PHE A 282 19.82 -5.24 1.52
N ASN A 283 18.50 -5.31 1.48
CA ASN A 283 17.72 -6.54 1.70
C ASN A 283 17.12 -7.11 0.40
N SER A 284 17.53 -6.59 -0.76
CA SER A 284 17.05 -7.01 -2.07
C SER A 284 18.21 -7.19 -3.04
N THR A 285 18.30 -8.35 -3.66
CA THR A 285 19.30 -8.68 -4.68
C THR A 285 19.24 -7.74 -5.89
N TYR A 286 18.05 -7.23 -6.24
CA TYR A 286 17.90 -6.26 -7.33
C TYR A 286 18.57 -4.93 -6.98
N LEU A 287 18.40 -4.44 -5.75
CA LEU A 287 19.05 -3.21 -5.28
C LEU A 287 20.58 -3.38 -5.16
N VAL A 288 21.04 -4.58 -4.77
CA VAL A 288 22.47 -4.92 -4.77
C VAL A 288 23.05 -4.82 -6.19
N LEU A 289 22.33 -5.34 -7.19
CA LEU A 289 22.74 -5.26 -8.59
C LEU A 289 22.73 -3.81 -9.11
N ASP A 290 21.69 -3.04 -8.80
CA ASP A 290 21.58 -1.62 -9.22
C ASP A 290 22.69 -0.76 -8.61
N ALA A 291 23.06 -1.01 -7.35
CA ALA A 291 24.19 -0.35 -6.70
C ALA A 291 25.51 -0.69 -7.41
N ALA A 292 25.73 -1.95 -7.80
CA ALA A 292 26.90 -2.35 -8.57
C ALA A 292 26.92 -1.65 -9.93
N LEU A 293 25.79 -1.60 -10.64
CA LEU A 293 25.66 -0.89 -11.93
C LEU A 293 25.93 0.61 -11.81
N SER A 294 25.66 1.19 -10.64
CA SER A 294 25.98 2.58 -10.30
C SER A 294 27.45 2.79 -9.90
N GLY A 295 28.27 1.73 -9.90
CA GLY A 295 29.70 1.77 -9.58
C GLY A 295 30.02 1.82 -8.09
N ALA A 296 29.08 1.44 -7.22
CA ALA A 296 29.25 1.53 -5.77
C ALA A 296 30.22 0.47 -5.18
N GLY A 297 30.53 -0.59 -5.92
CA GLY A 297 31.40 -1.66 -5.46
C GLY A 297 31.17 -2.99 -6.18
N LEU A 298 31.59 -4.06 -5.53
CA LEU A 298 31.35 -5.44 -5.96
C LEU A 298 30.05 -5.98 -5.38
N ALA A 299 29.24 -6.62 -6.21
CA ALA A 299 28.01 -7.28 -5.81
C ALA A 299 28.13 -8.81 -5.96
N TYR A 300 27.53 -9.55 -5.03
CA TYR A 300 27.39 -11.00 -5.10
C TYR A 300 25.92 -11.37 -5.34
N VAL A 301 25.60 -11.80 -6.57
CA VAL A 301 24.22 -11.95 -7.06
C VAL A 301 24.05 -13.22 -7.90
N PRO A 302 22.82 -13.72 -8.09
CA PRO A 302 22.53 -14.73 -9.09
C PRO A 302 23.01 -14.29 -10.48
N GLU A 303 23.78 -15.15 -11.15
CA GLU A 303 24.38 -14.85 -12.45
C GLU A 303 23.32 -14.51 -13.49
N GLN A 304 22.16 -15.17 -13.42
CA GLN A 304 21.05 -14.91 -14.33
C GLN A 304 20.62 -13.44 -14.37
N LEU A 305 20.69 -12.73 -13.23
CA LEU A 305 20.39 -11.30 -13.16
C LEU A 305 21.51 -10.45 -13.76
N ALA A 306 22.75 -10.92 -13.68
CA ALA A 306 23.92 -10.22 -14.21
C ALA A 306 24.13 -10.44 -15.72
N ILE A 307 23.66 -11.55 -16.30
CA ILE A 307 23.88 -11.93 -17.72
C ILE A 307 23.65 -10.76 -18.70
N PRO A 308 22.52 -10.03 -18.66
CA PRO A 308 22.28 -8.92 -19.60
C PRO A 308 23.31 -7.79 -19.49
N HIS A 309 23.85 -7.58 -18.29
CA HIS A 309 24.81 -6.53 -17.98
C HIS A 309 26.25 -6.95 -18.30
N LEU A 310 26.56 -8.24 -18.14
CA LEU A 310 27.81 -8.85 -18.58
C LEU A 310 27.90 -8.84 -20.11
N ALA A 311 26.82 -9.23 -20.80
CA ALA A 311 26.75 -9.23 -22.27
C ALA A 311 26.87 -7.82 -22.87
N SER A 312 26.32 -6.80 -22.21
CA SER A 312 26.44 -5.40 -22.63
C SER A 312 27.74 -4.70 -22.19
N GLY A 313 28.62 -5.40 -21.46
CA GLY A 313 29.87 -4.83 -20.94
C GLY A 313 29.70 -3.80 -19.82
N ARG A 314 28.48 -3.63 -19.28
CA ARG A 314 28.21 -2.74 -18.14
C ARG A 314 28.77 -3.30 -16.83
N LEU A 315 28.84 -4.61 -16.73
CA LEU A 315 29.46 -5.32 -15.61
C LEU A 315 30.53 -6.28 -16.12
N VAL A 316 31.49 -6.56 -15.26
CA VAL A 316 32.52 -7.59 -15.44
C VAL A 316 32.45 -8.51 -14.24
N SER A 317 32.45 -9.81 -14.52
CA SER A 317 32.48 -10.84 -13.48
C SER A 317 33.93 -11.14 -13.06
N VAL A 318 34.16 -11.18 -11.75
CA VAL A 318 35.45 -11.48 -11.11
C VAL A 318 35.32 -12.74 -10.27
N LEU A 319 36.45 -13.40 -9.99
CA LEU A 319 36.48 -14.63 -9.18
C LEU A 319 35.52 -15.74 -9.67
N LYS A 320 35.32 -15.86 -10.99
CA LYS A 320 34.37 -16.81 -11.61
C LYS A 320 34.49 -18.25 -11.09
N ASP A 321 35.73 -18.73 -10.96
CA ASP A 321 36.03 -20.09 -10.48
C ASP A 321 35.67 -20.33 -9.02
N TRP A 322 35.45 -19.25 -8.25
CA TRP A 322 35.11 -19.29 -6.83
C TRP A 322 33.63 -19.13 -6.57
N CYS A 323 32.83 -18.74 -7.56
CA CYS A 323 31.40 -18.61 -7.37
C CYS A 323 30.77 -20.02 -7.38
N PRO A 324 29.93 -20.41 -6.41
CA PRO A 324 29.26 -21.70 -6.41
C PRO A 324 28.00 -21.70 -7.29
N THR A 325 27.47 -22.91 -7.50
CA THR A 325 26.10 -23.12 -7.95
C THR A 325 25.33 -23.73 -6.78
N PHE A 326 24.26 -23.07 -6.36
CA PHE A 326 23.36 -23.57 -5.32
C PHE A 326 22.25 -24.41 -5.94
N PRO A 327 21.70 -25.40 -5.19
CA PRO A 327 20.45 -26.04 -5.56
C PRO A 327 19.38 -24.99 -5.85
N GLY A 328 18.52 -25.21 -6.84
CA GLY A 328 17.45 -24.26 -7.15
C GLY A 328 16.49 -23.99 -5.99
N LEU A 329 15.62 -23.00 -6.19
CA LEU A 329 14.50 -22.74 -5.29
C LEU A 329 13.52 -23.90 -5.32
N HIS A 330 13.02 -24.24 -4.13
CA HIS A 330 12.00 -25.23 -3.90
C HIS A 330 10.86 -24.59 -3.12
N ILE A 331 9.63 -24.87 -3.53
CA ILE A 331 8.46 -24.66 -2.67
C ILE A 331 8.40 -25.81 -1.68
N TYR A 332 8.21 -25.52 -0.39
CA TYR A 332 8.14 -26.52 0.67
C TYR A 332 6.97 -26.28 1.61
N TYR A 333 6.40 -27.36 2.14
CA TYR A 333 5.19 -27.33 2.96
C TYR A 333 5.09 -28.56 3.87
N THR A 334 4.18 -28.52 4.84
CA THR A 334 3.96 -29.65 5.75
C THR A 334 3.17 -30.77 5.05
N SER A 335 3.62 -32.03 5.16
CA SER A 335 3.15 -33.10 4.27
C SER A 335 1.76 -33.68 4.58
N ARG A 336 1.07 -33.23 5.64
CA ARG A 336 -0.03 -34.02 6.22
C ARG A 336 -1.39 -33.77 5.57
N GLN A 337 -1.68 -32.56 5.09
CA GLN A 337 -2.85 -32.24 4.27
C GLN A 337 -2.56 -30.98 3.44
N VAL A 338 -2.39 -31.13 2.12
CA VAL A 338 -2.19 -30.00 1.20
C VAL A 338 -3.55 -29.56 0.68
N SER A 339 -3.87 -28.26 0.78
CA SER A 339 -5.13 -27.73 0.23
C SER A 339 -5.16 -27.86 -1.31
N PRO A 340 -6.35 -27.91 -1.94
CA PRO A 340 -6.45 -27.88 -3.41
C PRO A 340 -5.76 -26.65 -4.03
N ALA A 341 -5.86 -25.49 -3.37
CA ALA A 341 -5.21 -24.24 -3.80
C ALA A 341 -3.68 -24.36 -3.78
N LEU A 342 -3.10 -24.83 -2.67
CA LEU A 342 -1.66 -25.02 -2.58
C LEU A 342 -1.17 -26.11 -3.56
N SER A 343 -1.95 -27.17 -3.75
CA SER A 343 -1.63 -28.22 -4.74
C SER A 343 -1.55 -27.64 -6.16
N LEU A 344 -2.48 -26.77 -6.53
CA LEU A 344 -2.46 -26.07 -7.82
C LEU A 344 -1.21 -25.20 -7.95
N ILE A 345 -0.89 -24.39 -6.93
CA ILE A 345 0.31 -23.54 -6.92
C ILE A 345 1.58 -24.36 -7.08
N VAL A 346 1.71 -25.45 -6.32
CA VAL A 346 2.87 -26.35 -6.39
C VAL A 346 3.01 -26.95 -7.78
N GLU A 347 1.91 -27.38 -8.40
CA GLU A 347 1.95 -27.94 -9.75
C GLU A 347 2.27 -26.88 -10.82
N THR A 348 1.72 -25.67 -10.69
CA THR A 348 1.97 -24.55 -11.60
C THR A 348 3.42 -24.07 -11.54
N LEU A 349 4.00 -23.97 -10.34
CA LEU A 349 5.37 -23.50 -10.14
C LEU A 349 6.43 -24.59 -10.36
N ARG A 350 6.03 -25.86 -10.40
CA ARG A 350 6.98 -26.98 -10.51
C ARG A 350 7.88 -26.80 -11.74
N HIS A 351 9.18 -26.82 -11.48
CA HIS A 351 10.17 -26.84 -12.54
C HIS A 351 10.15 -28.18 -13.25
N ARG A 352 9.71 -28.17 -14.51
CA ARG A 352 9.74 -29.32 -15.41
C ARG A 352 11.06 -29.24 -16.19
N ARG A 353 11.92 -30.24 -15.98
CA ARG A 353 13.23 -30.33 -16.62
C ARG A 353 13.12 -30.51 -18.12
#